data_AF-A0A1E1LNC0-F1
#
_entry.id   AF-A0A1E1LNC0-F1
#
_cell.length_a   1.000
_cell.length_b   1.000
_cell.length_c   1.000
_cell.angle_alpha   90.00
_cell.angle_beta   90.00
_cell.angle_gamma   90.00
#
_symmetry.space_group_name_H-M   'P 1'
#
loop_
_entity.id
_entity.type
_entity.pdbx_description
1 polymer ?
#
loop_
_entity_poly.entity_id
_entity_poly.type
_entity_poly.pdbx_seq_one_letter_code
_entity_poly.pdbx_strand_id
1 'polypeptide(L)'
;MLVHCHQHRAGRPIGRRLEAWKLALPPGSADSSEPDAPLEQRIKNALGLLSVECIARSTKCTCKTRVGGQKVQNCERTLQELAKHDVYSDEAKLELLLKVLEWNGTCSTHQSSRQFTWIEAWKKSIIAVLPLPELVVGRAITNNARNKPHTPPGHRTDPCSAAPTGLIGPHTSLGVDLASYWPKAHDTSPFDIFACARDLGPALLYKLIRSVIRRPLTAHDIHDGYVYAYGVEGNNGCIKIGHTTRLVRDRHDEWSFECNRQTKSLYPPPAAANVSNGVAATTPAARLVAAATAGLVPHARRIEALCHAELDHRRIKIYCGACPKQHIE
;
A
#
# COMPACT_ATOMS: atom_id res chain seq x y z
N MET A 1 17.14 -13.63 11.82
CA MET A 1 17.56 -12.70 12.89
C MET A 1 16.39 -12.58 13.88
N LEU A 2 16.43 -13.35 14.98
CA LEU A 2 15.28 -13.57 15.87
C LEU A 2 15.18 -12.56 17.03
N VAL A 3 16.14 -11.64 17.17
CA VAL A 3 16.25 -10.74 18.33
C VAL A 3 15.80 -9.30 18.00
N HIS A 4 15.33 -8.58 19.02
CA HIS A 4 14.86 -7.20 18.90
C HIS A 4 16.00 -6.16 18.93
N CYS A 5 15.93 -5.17 18.03
CA CYS A 5 16.47 -3.83 18.27
C CYS A 5 15.29 -2.87 18.50
N HIS A 6 15.39 -1.95 19.45
CA HIS A 6 14.34 -0.96 19.76
C HIS A 6 13.95 -0.09 18.56
N GLN A 7 14.86 0.04 17.58
CA GLN A 7 14.67 0.80 16.34
C GLN A 7 13.78 0.08 15.31
N HIS A 8 13.50 -1.22 15.50
CA HIS A 8 12.67 -2.02 14.61
C HIS A 8 11.40 -2.52 15.30
N ARG A 9 10.77 -1.72 16.16
CA ARG A 9 9.58 -2.13 16.95
C ARG A 9 8.24 -2.00 16.22
N ALA A 10 8.19 -1.75 14.91
CA ALA A 10 6.92 -1.62 14.18
C ALA A 10 7.02 -2.00 12.68
N GLY A 11 5.86 -2.18 12.04
CA GLY A 11 5.69 -2.30 10.58
C GLY A 11 6.22 -3.58 9.94
N ARG A 12 6.67 -3.48 8.67
CA ARG A 12 7.15 -4.60 7.84
C ARG A 12 8.28 -5.44 8.48
N PRO A 13 9.24 -4.88 9.24
CA PRO A 13 10.23 -5.68 9.98
C PRO A 13 9.62 -6.56 11.07
N ILE A 14 8.50 -6.17 11.69
CA ILE A 14 7.74 -7.06 12.58
C ILE A 14 7.04 -8.14 11.77
N GLY A 15 6.31 -7.77 10.70
CA GLY A 15 5.63 -8.75 9.84
C GLY A 15 6.58 -9.81 9.28
N ARG A 16 7.71 -9.41 8.67
CA ARG A 16 8.74 -10.33 8.18
C ARG A 16 9.35 -11.20 9.28
N ARG A 17 9.47 -10.68 10.51
CA ARG A 17 9.95 -11.47 11.63
C ARG A 17 8.88 -12.41 12.17
N LEU A 18 7.62 -12.01 12.24
CA LEU A 18 6.51 -12.90 12.58
C LEU A 18 6.45 -14.05 11.57
N GLU A 19 6.58 -13.77 10.28
CA GLU A 19 6.66 -14.81 9.25
C GLU A 19 7.92 -15.66 9.41
N ALA A 20 9.10 -15.06 9.66
CA ALA A 20 10.32 -15.82 9.95
C ALA A 20 10.23 -16.64 11.25
N TRP A 21 9.48 -16.18 12.25
CA TRP A 21 9.23 -16.88 13.50
C TRP A 21 8.26 -18.04 13.27
N LYS A 22 7.16 -17.84 12.53
CA LYS A 22 6.26 -18.92 12.11
C LYS A 22 6.99 -20.00 11.32
N LEU A 23 7.97 -19.62 10.49
CA LEU A 23 8.80 -20.56 9.73
C LEU A 23 9.86 -21.27 10.59
N ALA A 24 10.49 -20.55 11.53
CA ALA A 24 11.58 -21.08 12.35
C ALA A 24 11.09 -21.85 13.59
N LEU A 25 9.89 -21.54 14.06
CA LEU A 25 9.18 -22.17 15.16
C LEU A 25 7.83 -22.65 14.62
N PRO A 26 7.81 -23.62 13.69
CA PRO A 26 6.57 -24.24 13.29
C PRO A 26 5.86 -24.75 14.54
N PRO A 27 4.55 -24.52 14.72
CA PRO A 27 3.84 -24.96 15.91
C PRO A 27 4.11 -26.44 16.15
N GLY A 28 4.73 -26.73 17.30
CA GLY A 28 5.05 -28.09 17.71
C GLY A 28 3.75 -28.85 17.98
N SER A 29 3.53 -29.95 17.25
CA SER A 29 2.39 -30.82 17.47
C SER A 29 2.43 -31.45 18.86
N ALA A 30 1.41 -31.18 19.66
CA ALA A 30 0.89 -32.20 20.57
C ALA A 30 -0.51 -32.65 20.12
N ASP A 31 -1.33 -31.77 19.52
CA ASP A 31 -2.62 -32.12 18.94
C ASP A 31 -2.82 -31.36 17.63
N SER A 32 -2.91 -32.09 16.52
CA SER A 32 -2.88 -31.60 15.14
C SER A 32 -4.20 -30.95 14.68
N SER A 33 -4.59 -29.86 15.33
CA SER A 33 -5.80 -29.09 15.01
C SER A 33 -5.58 -27.58 14.97
N GLU A 34 -4.32 -27.11 14.88
CA GLU A 34 -4.02 -25.71 14.58
C GLU A 34 -4.09 -25.46 13.06
N PRO A 35 -4.67 -24.32 12.62
CA PRO A 35 -5.06 -24.14 11.24
C PRO A 35 -3.83 -23.90 10.35
N ASP A 36 -3.75 -24.65 9.25
CA ASP A 36 -2.87 -24.32 8.13
C ASP A 36 -2.93 -22.81 7.84
N ALA A 37 -1.77 -22.22 7.54
CA ALA A 37 -1.70 -20.81 7.15
C ALA A 37 -2.77 -20.52 6.08
N PRO A 38 -3.53 -19.41 6.20
CA PRO A 38 -4.61 -19.10 5.25
C PRO A 38 -4.10 -19.22 3.81
N LEU A 39 -4.93 -19.77 2.92
CA LEU A 39 -4.55 -20.04 1.52
C LEU A 39 -3.94 -18.80 0.84
N GLU A 40 -4.50 -17.61 1.11
CA GLU A 40 -3.96 -16.33 0.66
C GLU A 40 -2.48 -16.14 1.04
N GLN A 41 -2.10 -16.46 2.28
CA GLN A 41 -0.72 -16.33 2.76
C GLN A 41 0.20 -17.34 2.08
N ARG A 42 -0.27 -18.57 1.83
CA ARG A 42 0.47 -19.60 1.09
C ARG A 42 0.75 -19.16 -0.35
N ILE A 43 -0.26 -18.61 -1.03
CA ILE A 43 -0.12 -18.04 -2.38
C ILE A 43 0.84 -16.86 -2.39
N LYS A 44 0.68 -15.91 -1.44
CA LYS A 44 1.60 -14.76 -1.29
C LYS A 44 3.05 -15.20 -1.19
N ASN A 45 3.32 -16.23 -0.37
CA ASN A 45 4.67 -16.78 -0.18
C ASN A 45 5.18 -17.50 -1.44
N ALA A 46 4.33 -18.29 -2.10
CA ALA A 46 4.68 -19.03 -3.33
C ALA A 46 5.04 -18.10 -4.49
N LEU A 47 4.42 -16.93 -4.56
CA LEU A 47 4.64 -15.96 -5.62
C LEU A 47 5.77 -14.96 -5.30
N GLY A 48 5.93 -14.56 -4.03
CA GLY A 48 6.99 -13.65 -3.60
C GLY A 48 6.83 -12.18 -4.01
N LEU A 49 5.59 -11.69 -4.20
CA LEU A 49 5.31 -10.50 -5.04
C LEU A 49 5.02 -9.17 -4.34
N LEU A 50 5.09 -9.08 -3.03
CA LEU A 50 4.87 -7.79 -2.36
C LEU A 50 6.17 -6.96 -2.33
N SER A 51 6.52 -6.38 -3.47
CA SER A 51 7.63 -5.42 -3.62
C SER A 51 7.13 -4.05 -4.08
N VAL A 52 7.79 -2.99 -3.61
CA VAL A 52 7.61 -1.63 -4.15
C VAL A 52 8.49 -1.37 -5.38
N GLU A 53 9.37 -2.32 -5.68
CA GLU A 53 10.26 -2.33 -6.83
C GLU A 53 9.73 -3.30 -7.88
N CYS A 54 10.10 -3.05 -9.13
CA CYS A 54 9.77 -3.89 -10.26
C CYS A 54 10.26 -5.33 -10.05
N ILE A 55 9.38 -6.30 -10.29
CA ILE A 55 9.72 -7.73 -10.17
C ILE A 55 10.65 -8.23 -11.28
N ALA A 56 10.79 -7.45 -12.36
CA ALA A 56 11.60 -7.85 -13.51
C ALA A 56 13.08 -8.00 -13.12
N ARG A 57 13.63 -9.17 -13.51
CA ARG A 57 15.04 -9.51 -13.33
C ARG A 57 15.67 -9.65 -14.71
N SER A 58 16.79 -8.96 -14.92
CA SER A 58 17.69 -9.29 -16.02
C SER A 58 18.74 -10.29 -15.54
N THR A 59 19.44 -10.94 -16.47
CA THR A 59 20.54 -11.88 -16.18
C THR A 59 21.65 -11.30 -15.30
N LYS A 60 21.77 -9.96 -15.23
CA LYS A 60 22.85 -9.27 -14.51
C LYS A 60 22.37 -8.38 -13.35
N CYS A 61 21.11 -7.94 -13.35
CA CYS A 61 20.62 -7.06 -12.29
C CYS A 61 19.09 -7.13 -12.08
N THR A 62 18.67 -6.88 -10.84
CA THR A 62 17.27 -6.65 -10.47
C THR A 62 16.88 -5.21 -10.84
N CYS A 63 15.69 -5.03 -11.42
CA CYS A 63 15.18 -3.69 -11.71
C CYS A 63 14.85 -2.95 -10.40
N LYS A 64 15.54 -1.83 -10.13
CA LYS A 64 15.31 -1.00 -8.94
C LYS A 64 14.23 0.08 -9.14
N THR A 65 13.60 0.12 -10.32
CA THR A 65 12.54 1.08 -10.61
C THR A 65 11.32 0.77 -9.77
N ARG A 66 10.74 1.80 -9.18
CA ARG A 66 9.57 1.66 -8.30
C ARG A 66 8.29 1.57 -9.13
N VAL A 67 7.33 0.77 -8.65
CA VAL A 67 6.05 0.57 -9.34
C VAL A 67 4.94 1.51 -8.87
N GLY A 68 5.10 2.11 -7.69
CA GLY A 68 4.12 3.04 -7.09
C GLY A 68 3.06 2.32 -6.27
N GLY A 69 2.49 3.03 -5.30
CA GLY A 69 1.56 2.49 -4.31
C GLY A 69 0.28 1.92 -4.92
N GLN A 70 -0.23 2.54 -5.99
CA GLN A 70 -1.43 2.06 -6.68
C GLN A 70 -1.23 0.64 -7.19
N LYS A 71 -0.08 0.40 -7.83
CA LYS A 71 0.27 -0.91 -8.36
C LYS A 71 0.49 -1.93 -7.25
N VAL A 72 1.11 -1.54 -6.13
CA VAL A 72 1.26 -2.41 -4.96
C VAL A 72 -0.11 -2.84 -4.40
N GLN A 73 -1.03 -1.90 -4.26
CA GLN A 73 -2.40 -2.19 -3.81
C GLN A 73 -3.17 -3.07 -4.82
N ASN A 74 -2.99 -2.82 -6.12
CA ASN A 74 -3.56 -3.68 -7.15
C ASN A 74 -3.00 -5.10 -7.09
N CYS A 75 -1.70 -5.28 -6.83
CA CYS A 75 -1.11 -6.60 -6.60
C CYS A 75 -1.76 -7.28 -5.40
N GLU A 76 -1.95 -6.56 -4.28
CA GLU A 76 -2.61 -7.10 -3.10
C GLU A 76 -4.05 -7.54 -3.37
N ARG A 77 -4.85 -6.71 -4.04
CA ARG A 77 -6.22 -7.08 -4.46
C ARG A 77 -6.23 -8.29 -5.39
N THR A 78 -5.27 -8.36 -6.33
CA THR A 78 -5.15 -9.51 -7.24
C THR A 78 -4.79 -10.79 -6.49
N LEU A 79 -3.95 -10.71 -5.45
CA LEU A 79 -3.62 -11.84 -4.58
C LEU A 79 -4.82 -12.32 -3.77
N GLN A 80 -5.66 -11.39 -3.29
CA GLN A 80 -6.92 -11.73 -2.61
C GLN A 80 -7.91 -12.43 -3.55
N GLU A 81 -8.02 -11.97 -4.80
CA GLU A 81 -8.83 -12.64 -5.83
C GLU A 81 -8.28 -14.04 -6.14
N LEU A 82 -6.96 -14.18 -6.32
CA LEU A 82 -6.32 -15.49 -6.53
C LEU A 82 -6.58 -16.46 -5.37
N ALA A 83 -6.78 -15.98 -4.14
CA ALA A 83 -7.07 -16.86 -3.01
C ALA A 83 -8.48 -17.49 -3.04
N LYS A 84 -9.37 -17.07 -3.96
CA LYS A 84 -10.73 -17.63 -4.07
C LYS A 84 -10.73 -18.96 -4.81
N HIS A 85 -11.51 -19.93 -4.31
CA HIS A 85 -11.53 -21.30 -4.85
C HIS A 85 -12.03 -21.38 -6.31
N ASP A 86 -12.99 -20.56 -6.70
CA ASP A 86 -13.59 -20.56 -8.04
C ASP A 86 -12.59 -20.17 -9.15
N VAL A 87 -11.52 -19.46 -8.80
CA VAL A 87 -10.45 -19.09 -9.74
C VAL A 87 -9.76 -20.31 -10.32
N TYR A 88 -9.63 -21.39 -9.55
CA TYR A 88 -8.90 -22.58 -9.98
C TYR A 88 -9.70 -23.51 -10.88
N SER A 89 -11.02 -23.34 -10.90
CA SER A 89 -11.91 -24.05 -11.82
C SER A 89 -11.94 -23.41 -13.21
N ASP A 90 -11.38 -22.20 -13.36
CA ASP A 90 -11.36 -21.45 -14.62
C ASP A 90 -9.91 -21.05 -14.97
N GLU A 91 -9.28 -21.85 -15.84
CA GLU A 91 -7.90 -21.63 -16.27
C GLU A 91 -7.70 -20.24 -16.91
N ALA A 92 -8.68 -19.75 -17.66
CA ALA A 92 -8.59 -18.45 -18.31
C ALA A 92 -8.62 -17.31 -17.28
N LYS A 93 -9.45 -17.43 -16.23
CA LYS A 93 -9.51 -16.47 -15.12
C LYS A 93 -8.21 -16.48 -14.31
N LEU A 94 -7.66 -17.66 -13.99
CA LEU A 94 -6.37 -17.78 -13.32
C LEU A 94 -5.26 -17.11 -14.14
N GLU A 95 -5.16 -17.41 -15.43
CA GLU A 95 -4.16 -16.81 -16.30
C GLU A 95 -4.31 -15.29 -16.42
N LEU A 96 -5.55 -14.78 -16.54
CA LEU A 96 -5.83 -13.36 -16.57
C LEU A 96 -5.35 -12.66 -15.29
N LEU A 97 -5.68 -13.22 -14.11
CA LEU A 97 -5.24 -12.65 -12.83
C LEU A 97 -3.71 -12.65 -12.69
N LEU A 98 -3.03 -13.70 -13.17
CA LEU A 98 -1.56 -13.73 -13.18
C LEU A 98 -0.96 -12.68 -14.12
N LYS A 99 -1.57 -12.43 -15.29
CA LYS A 99 -1.19 -11.32 -16.19
C LYS A 99 -1.39 -9.96 -15.53
N VAL A 100 -2.51 -9.75 -14.85
CA VAL A 100 -2.80 -8.52 -14.08
C VAL A 100 -1.77 -8.33 -12.96
N LEU A 101 -1.40 -9.41 -12.27
CA LEU A 101 -0.42 -9.39 -11.19
C LEU A 101 0.98 -9.03 -11.71
N GLU A 102 1.41 -9.65 -12.81
CA GLU A 102 2.68 -9.32 -13.46
C GLU A 102 2.71 -7.89 -13.99
N TRP A 103 1.61 -7.43 -14.58
CA TRP A 103 1.47 -6.05 -15.04
C TRP A 103 1.65 -5.05 -13.89
N ASN A 104 0.99 -5.26 -12.76
CA ASN A 104 1.11 -4.37 -11.60
C ASN A 104 2.46 -4.56 -10.87
N GLY A 105 3.08 -5.73 -10.94
CA GLY A 105 4.42 -5.98 -10.40
C GLY A 105 5.56 -5.34 -11.20
N THR A 106 5.30 -4.83 -12.40
CA THR A 106 6.34 -4.31 -13.31
C THR A 106 6.28 -2.80 -13.52
N CYS A 107 7.44 -2.17 -13.74
CA CYS A 107 7.53 -0.75 -14.06
C CYS A 107 7.19 -0.47 -15.54
N SER A 108 6.94 0.79 -15.89
CA SER A 108 6.55 1.19 -17.25
C SER A 108 7.50 0.70 -18.34
N THR A 109 8.82 0.75 -18.08
CA THR A 109 9.85 0.24 -19.02
C THR A 109 9.68 -1.24 -19.33
N HIS A 110 9.36 -2.07 -18.33
CA HIS A 110 9.21 -3.51 -18.52
C HIS A 110 7.82 -3.88 -19.07
N GLN A 111 6.79 -3.07 -18.80
CA GLN A 111 5.46 -3.24 -19.38
C GLN A 111 5.45 -3.11 -20.90
N SER A 112 6.30 -2.24 -21.46
CA SER A 112 6.40 -2.05 -22.91
C SER A 112 6.85 -3.31 -23.66
N SER A 113 7.55 -4.23 -23.00
CA SER A 113 7.98 -5.49 -23.62
C SER A 113 6.84 -6.49 -23.84
N ARG A 114 5.73 -6.37 -23.08
CA ARG A 114 4.55 -7.25 -23.10
C ARG A 114 4.84 -8.76 -23.07
N GLN A 115 6.05 -9.17 -22.70
CA GLN A 115 6.41 -10.57 -22.52
C GLN A 115 6.12 -10.94 -21.08
N PHE A 116 5.04 -11.68 -20.87
CA PHE A 116 4.72 -12.20 -19.55
C PHE A 116 5.60 -13.43 -19.28
N THR A 117 6.58 -13.28 -18.40
CA THR A 117 7.63 -14.30 -18.21
C THR A 117 7.42 -15.18 -16.99
N TRP A 118 6.54 -14.78 -16.07
CA TRP A 118 6.39 -15.49 -14.79
C TRP A 118 5.13 -16.34 -14.69
N ILE A 119 4.16 -16.19 -15.60
CA ILE A 119 2.85 -16.86 -15.52
C ILE A 119 2.98 -18.37 -15.30
N GLU A 120 3.73 -19.07 -16.14
CA GLU A 120 3.83 -20.54 -16.06
C GLU A 120 4.54 -21.02 -14.79
N ALA A 121 5.55 -20.27 -14.33
CA ALA A 121 6.21 -20.54 -13.06
C ALA A 121 5.24 -20.31 -11.88
N TRP A 122 4.46 -19.23 -11.91
CA TRP A 122 3.48 -18.91 -10.88
C TRP A 122 2.31 -19.89 -10.85
N LYS A 123 1.80 -20.33 -12.00
CA LYS A 123 0.78 -21.39 -12.08
C LYS A 123 1.28 -22.64 -11.34
N LYS A 124 2.50 -23.10 -11.64
CA LYS A 124 3.12 -24.25 -10.97
C LYS A 124 3.27 -24.04 -9.46
N SER A 125 3.76 -22.87 -9.03
CA SER A 125 3.93 -22.55 -7.62
C SER A 125 2.61 -22.51 -6.85
N ILE A 126 1.55 -21.99 -7.46
CA ILE A 126 0.21 -21.94 -6.85
C ILE A 126 -0.36 -23.35 -6.71
N ILE A 127 -0.31 -24.16 -7.77
CA ILE A 127 -0.81 -25.55 -7.74
C ILE A 127 -0.12 -26.34 -6.63
N ALA A 128 1.19 -26.14 -6.42
CA ALA A 128 1.95 -26.81 -5.37
C ALA A 128 1.52 -26.44 -3.95
N VAL A 129 0.82 -25.31 -3.75
CA VAL A 129 0.34 -24.86 -2.43
C VAL A 129 -1.18 -24.95 -2.27
N LEU A 130 -1.92 -25.43 -3.27
CA LEU A 130 -3.34 -25.69 -3.10
C LEU A 130 -3.56 -26.93 -2.23
N PRO A 131 -4.61 -26.96 -1.40
CA PRO A 131 -4.99 -28.19 -0.73
C PRO A 131 -5.29 -29.24 -1.79
N LEU A 132 -4.69 -30.43 -1.66
CA LEU A 132 -5.05 -31.57 -2.48
C LEU A 132 -6.57 -31.75 -2.35
N PRO A 133 -7.29 -32.02 -3.46
CA PRO A 133 -8.67 -32.45 -3.34
C PRO A 133 -8.67 -33.63 -2.39
N GLU A 134 -9.33 -33.50 -1.23
CA GLU A 134 -9.62 -34.67 -0.43
C GLU A 134 -10.36 -35.61 -1.38
N LEU A 135 -9.69 -36.69 -1.78
CA LEU A 135 -10.35 -37.84 -2.33
C LEU A 135 -11.40 -38.19 -1.28
N VAL A 136 -12.65 -37.84 -1.57
CA VAL A 136 -13.81 -38.31 -0.81
C VAL A 136 -13.81 -39.82 -1.02
N VAL A 137 -13.02 -40.52 -0.20
CA VAL A 137 -13.02 -41.97 -0.10
C VAL A 137 -14.34 -42.31 0.57
N GLY A 138 -15.32 -42.61 -0.29
CA GLY A 138 -16.54 -43.37 -0.03
C GLY A 138 -17.18 -43.17 1.34
N ARG A 139 -17.97 -42.11 1.52
CA ARG A 139 -19.10 -42.18 2.46
C ARG A 139 -20.33 -42.63 1.69
N ALA A 140 -20.66 -43.90 1.86
CA ALA A 140 -21.84 -44.54 1.26
C ALA A 140 -23.08 -43.68 1.50
N ILE A 141 -23.75 -43.35 0.40
CA ILE A 141 -25.07 -42.73 0.37
C ILE A 141 -26.06 -43.77 0.91
N THR A 142 -26.53 -43.61 2.15
CA THR A 142 -27.84 -44.15 2.53
C THR A 142 -28.86 -43.05 2.36
N ASN A 143 -29.54 -43.08 1.21
CA ASN A 143 -30.78 -42.34 0.99
C ASN A 143 -31.80 -42.76 2.04
N ASN A 144 -32.41 -41.81 2.74
CA ASN A 144 -33.79 -41.93 3.17
C ASN A 144 -34.45 -40.56 3.19
N ALA A 145 -35.66 -40.53 2.65
CA ALA A 145 -36.38 -39.35 2.21
C ALA A 145 -37.39 -38.85 3.25
N ARG A 146 -37.82 -37.59 3.01
CA ARG A 146 -39.18 -37.05 3.17
C ARG A 146 -39.56 -36.45 4.54
N ASN A 147 -39.71 -35.11 4.60
CA ASN A 147 -41.02 -34.43 4.50
C ASN A 147 -40.87 -32.88 4.47
N LYS A 148 -41.80 -32.23 3.75
CA LYS A 148 -41.97 -30.78 3.51
C LYS A 148 -42.74 -30.07 4.68
N PRO A 149 -43.33 -28.87 4.51
CA PRO A 149 -42.71 -27.53 4.64
C PRO A 149 -43.48 -26.62 5.64
N HIS A 150 -42.85 -25.58 6.21
CA HIS A 150 -43.59 -24.42 6.73
C HIS A 150 -42.76 -23.13 6.72
N THR A 151 -43.41 -22.05 6.30
CA THR A 151 -43.04 -20.61 6.38
C THR A 151 -44.31 -19.88 6.86
N PRO A 152 -44.33 -18.55 7.14
CA PRO A 152 -43.32 -17.54 7.56
C PRO A 152 -43.87 -16.76 8.82
N PRO A 153 -43.60 -15.46 9.16
CA PRO A 153 -42.70 -14.41 8.61
C PRO A 153 -41.96 -13.50 9.64
N GLY A 154 -41.07 -12.60 9.17
CA GLY A 154 -40.87 -11.29 9.81
C GLY A 154 -39.47 -10.63 9.76
N HIS A 155 -39.34 -9.59 8.91
CA HIS A 155 -38.61 -8.32 9.14
C HIS A 155 -37.08 -8.28 9.39
N ARG A 156 -36.31 -7.69 8.45
CA ARG A 156 -35.95 -6.24 8.40
C ARG A 156 -35.04 -5.96 7.20
N THR A 157 -35.38 -4.89 6.48
CA THR A 157 -34.60 -4.25 5.42
C THR A 157 -33.69 -3.18 6.01
N ASP A 158 -32.39 -3.23 5.70
CA ASP A 158 -31.45 -2.10 5.82
C ASP A 158 -30.59 -2.01 4.54
N PRO A 159 -30.06 -0.82 4.20
CA PRO A 159 -29.82 -0.42 2.81
C PRO A 159 -28.45 -0.82 2.25
N CYS A 160 -28.48 -1.21 0.97
CA CYS A 160 -27.37 -1.56 0.10
C CYS A 160 -26.19 -0.58 0.13
N SER A 161 -25.00 -1.11 0.44
CA SER A 161 -23.76 -0.65 -0.21
C SER A 161 -23.71 -1.27 -1.60
N ALA A 162 -23.71 -0.40 -2.62
CA ALA A 162 -23.65 -0.79 -4.02
C ALA A 162 -22.32 -1.47 -4.34
N ALA A 163 -22.37 -2.79 -4.52
CA ALA A 163 -21.36 -3.50 -5.32
C ALA A 163 -21.63 -3.21 -6.81
N PRO A 164 -20.61 -2.99 -7.65
CA PRO A 164 -20.81 -2.95 -9.08
C PRO A 164 -21.01 -4.39 -9.57
N THR A 165 -22.27 -4.80 -9.68
CA THR A 165 -22.67 -6.02 -10.39
C THR A 165 -22.58 -5.77 -11.89
N GLY A 166 -21.36 -5.87 -12.43
CA GLY A 166 -21.13 -6.04 -13.85
C GLY A 166 -20.98 -7.53 -14.15
N LEU A 167 -22.07 -8.17 -14.57
CA LEU A 167 -22.07 -9.53 -15.09
C LEU A 167 -21.17 -9.62 -16.34
N ILE A 168 -20.05 -10.33 -16.23
CA ILE A 168 -19.27 -10.79 -17.39
C ILE A 168 -19.73 -12.21 -17.68
N GLY A 169 -20.40 -12.40 -18.82
CA GLY A 169 -20.79 -13.72 -19.34
C GLY A 169 -19.58 -14.56 -19.76
N PRO A 170 -19.76 -15.88 -19.93
CA PRO A 170 -18.66 -16.81 -20.16
C PRO A 170 -18.21 -16.76 -21.63
N HIS A 171 -16.89 -16.79 -21.81
CA HIS A 171 -16.15 -16.95 -23.07
C HIS A 171 -16.11 -15.74 -24.02
N THR A 172 -15.16 -14.83 -23.77
CA THR A 172 -14.38 -14.21 -24.87
C THR A 172 -13.06 -13.69 -24.32
N SER A 173 -11.95 -14.38 -24.62
CA SER A 173 -10.58 -13.97 -24.24
C SER A 173 -10.03 -12.85 -25.15
N LEU A 174 -10.86 -11.87 -25.49
CA LEU A 174 -10.52 -10.76 -26.38
C LEU A 174 -10.38 -9.47 -25.57
N GLY A 175 -9.12 -9.08 -25.30
CA GLY A 175 -8.76 -7.68 -25.18
C GLY A 175 -9.04 -6.99 -23.84
N VAL A 176 -9.07 -7.69 -22.70
CA VAL A 176 -9.07 -7.01 -21.40
C VAL A 176 -7.77 -6.21 -21.27
N ASP A 177 -7.88 -4.89 -21.22
CA ASP A 177 -6.75 -4.01 -20.94
C ASP A 177 -6.33 -4.19 -19.47
N LEU A 178 -5.17 -4.81 -19.27
CA LEU A 178 -4.61 -5.08 -17.95
C LEU A 178 -4.38 -3.81 -17.13
N ALA A 179 -4.20 -2.67 -17.80
CA ALA A 179 -4.01 -1.38 -17.15
C ALA A 179 -5.30 -0.81 -16.52
N SER A 180 -6.46 -1.27 -16.96
CA SER A 180 -7.78 -0.83 -16.48
C SER A 180 -8.52 -1.89 -15.66
N TYR A 181 -7.95 -3.10 -15.52
CA TYR A 181 -8.56 -4.19 -14.73
C TYR A 181 -8.97 -3.74 -13.31
N TRP A 182 -8.07 -3.04 -12.62
CA TRP A 182 -8.39 -2.34 -11.36
C TRP A 182 -8.58 -0.85 -11.64
N PRO A 183 -9.65 -0.23 -11.11
CA PRO A 183 -9.88 1.20 -11.32
C PRO A 183 -8.74 2.02 -10.69
N LYS A 184 -8.28 3.03 -11.42
CA LYS A 184 -7.34 4.03 -10.89
C LYS A 184 -8.08 4.87 -9.86
N ALA A 185 -7.68 4.76 -8.60
CA ALA A 185 -8.30 5.49 -7.51
C ALA A 185 -7.28 5.66 -6.38
N HIS A 186 -7.17 6.89 -5.88
CA HIS A 186 -6.38 7.14 -4.69
C HIS A 186 -7.01 6.48 -3.47
N ASP A 187 -6.16 5.98 -2.60
CA ASP A 187 -6.53 5.39 -1.33
C ASP A 187 -6.98 6.49 -0.35
N THR A 188 -8.26 6.45 0.00
CA THR A 188 -8.90 7.34 0.97
C THR A 188 -9.21 6.60 2.28
N SER A 189 -8.75 5.35 2.45
CA SER A 189 -8.99 4.61 3.69
C SER A 189 -8.35 5.32 4.90
N PRO A 190 -8.90 5.16 6.12
CA PRO A 190 -8.26 5.65 7.33
C PRO A 190 -6.85 5.07 7.51
N PHE A 191 -5.96 5.84 8.12
CA PHE A 191 -4.62 5.38 8.46
C PHE A 191 -4.66 4.29 9.53
N ASP A 192 -3.82 3.27 9.34
CA ASP A 192 -3.48 2.31 10.39
C ASP A 192 -2.46 2.95 11.35
N ILE A 193 -2.99 3.69 12.33
CA ILE A 193 -2.22 4.37 13.38
C ILE A 193 -1.91 3.36 14.48
N PHE A 194 -0.64 2.96 14.59
CA PHE A 194 -0.20 1.99 15.60
C PHE A 194 0.52 2.63 16.79
N ALA A 195 0.87 3.91 16.71
CA ALA A 195 1.42 4.64 17.85
C ALA A 195 1.18 6.15 17.74
N CYS A 196 0.81 6.75 18.86
CA CYS A 196 0.84 8.19 19.08
C CYS A 196 2.03 8.55 19.97
N ALA A 197 2.54 9.77 19.84
CA ALA A 197 3.46 10.31 20.82
C ALA A 197 2.83 10.32 22.21
N ARG A 198 3.67 10.20 23.23
CA ARG A 198 3.22 10.37 24.61
C ARG A 198 3.06 11.87 24.86
N ASP A 199 2.05 12.24 25.62
CA ASP A 199 1.94 13.61 26.12
C ASP A 199 3.19 13.93 26.96
N LEU A 200 4.08 14.71 26.37
CA LEU A 200 5.22 15.26 27.06
C LEU A 200 4.75 16.49 27.83
N GLY A 201 5.04 16.55 29.13
CA GLY A 201 4.83 17.76 29.91
C GLY A 201 5.63 18.94 29.31
N PRO A 202 5.19 20.20 29.50
CA PRO A 202 5.78 21.37 28.85
C PRO A 202 7.31 21.49 29.00
N ALA A 203 7.85 21.06 30.16
CA ALA A 203 9.28 21.08 30.42
C ALA A 203 10.10 20.16 29.48
N LEU A 204 9.55 19.01 29.10
CA LEU A 204 10.20 18.09 28.15
C LEU A 204 10.11 18.62 26.72
N LEU A 205 8.99 19.23 26.35
CA LEU A 205 8.82 19.88 25.04
C LEU A 205 9.84 21.01 24.84
N TYR A 206 9.99 21.88 25.85
CA TYR A 206 10.99 22.95 25.82
C TYR A 206 12.42 22.40 25.71
N LYS A 207 12.73 21.28 26.38
CA LYS A 207 14.03 20.60 26.25
C LYS A 207 14.29 20.10 24.83
N LEU A 208 13.28 19.55 24.14
CA LEU A 208 13.41 19.10 22.75
C LEU A 208 13.69 20.29 21.81
N ILE A 209 12.91 21.35 21.90
CA ILE A 209 13.10 22.56 21.09
C ILE A 209 14.49 23.14 21.35
N ARG A 210 14.88 23.32 22.62
CA ARG A 210 16.20 23.84 23.01
C ARG A 210 17.33 22.97 22.49
N SER A 211 17.17 21.65 22.48
CA SER A 211 18.14 20.71 21.90
C SER A 211 18.31 20.92 20.39
N VAL A 212 17.20 21.13 19.66
CA VAL A 212 17.26 21.41 18.22
C VAL A 212 17.89 22.77 17.91
N ILE A 213 17.64 23.79 18.72
CA ILE A 213 18.27 25.12 18.55
C ILE A 213 19.78 25.04 18.81
N ARG A 214 20.19 24.33 19.87
CA ARG A 214 21.59 24.31 20.33
C ARG A 214 22.51 23.39 19.55
N ARG A 215 21.98 22.36 18.88
CA ARG A 215 22.87 21.46 18.11
C ARG A 215 23.54 22.24 16.97
N PRO A 216 24.83 22.01 16.70
CA PRO A 216 25.52 22.62 15.56
C PRO A 216 24.78 22.38 14.24
N LEU A 217 24.90 23.31 13.29
CA LEU A 217 24.44 23.09 11.92
C LEU A 217 25.33 22.05 11.25
N THR A 218 24.71 21.09 10.57
CA THR A 218 25.40 20.11 9.73
C THR A 218 25.46 20.58 8.28
N ALA A 219 26.30 19.94 7.46
CA ALA A 219 26.35 20.21 6.01
C ALA A 219 24.99 20.04 5.29
N HIS A 220 24.03 19.34 5.89
CA HIS A 220 22.68 19.22 5.32
C HIS A 220 21.73 20.33 5.81
N ASP A 221 22.04 20.99 6.93
CA ASP A 221 21.22 22.08 7.48
C ASP A 221 21.51 23.41 6.80
N ILE A 222 22.62 23.55 6.06
CA ILE A 222 23.01 24.81 5.41
C ILE A 222 22.30 25.06 4.07
N HIS A 223 21.55 24.09 3.56
CA HIS A 223 20.86 24.23 2.29
C HIS A 223 19.52 24.95 2.44
N ASP A 224 19.32 25.93 1.57
CA ASP A 224 18.01 26.54 1.35
C ASP A 224 17.06 25.54 0.71
N GLY A 225 15.78 25.68 1.00
CA GLY A 225 14.76 24.84 0.42
C GLY A 225 13.37 25.30 0.79
N TYR A 226 12.42 24.39 0.72
CA TYR A 226 11.03 24.65 1.05
C TYR A 226 10.65 23.81 2.27
N VAL A 227 9.97 24.42 3.22
CA VAL A 227 9.18 23.70 4.21
C VAL A 227 7.76 23.59 3.66
N TYR A 228 7.16 22.42 3.79
CA TYR A 228 5.82 22.18 3.28
C TYR A 228 4.99 21.38 4.28
N ALA A 229 3.68 21.52 4.16
CA ALA A 229 2.71 20.69 4.84
C ALA A 229 1.60 20.23 3.89
N TYR A 230 1.16 18.99 4.02
CA TYR A 230 0.03 18.47 3.26
C TYR A 230 -0.86 17.57 4.11
N GLY A 231 -2.14 17.50 3.74
CA GLY A 231 -3.07 16.47 4.21
C GLY A 231 -3.41 15.49 3.09
N VAL A 232 -4.13 14.43 3.42
CA VAL A 232 -4.68 13.49 2.44
C VAL A 232 -6.16 13.25 2.72
N GLU A 233 -6.92 12.98 1.68
CA GLU A 233 -8.35 12.69 1.79
C GLU A 233 -8.61 11.43 2.65
N GLY A 234 -9.74 11.44 3.36
CA GLY A 234 -10.13 10.39 4.32
C GLY A 234 -9.39 10.40 5.65
N ASN A 235 -8.38 11.27 5.83
CA ASN A 235 -7.54 11.34 7.02
C ASN A 235 -7.46 12.77 7.56
N ASN A 236 -8.62 13.42 7.65
CA ASN A 236 -8.72 14.79 8.14
C ASN A 236 -8.13 14.90 9.56
N GLY A 237 -7.29 15.91 9.76
CA GLY A 237 -6.57 16.14 11.02
C GLY A 237 -5.17 15.52 11.09
N CYS A 238 -4.81 14.61 10.18
CA CYS A 238 -3.43 14.15 10.03
C CYS A 238 -2.70 15.00 8.99
N ILE A 239 -1.55 15.56 9.35
CA ILE A 239 -0.80 16.48 8.51
C ILE A 239 0.65 16.01 8.42
N LYS A 240 1.16 15.88 7.19
CA LYS A 240 2.59 15.70 6.97
C LYS A 240 3.28 17.06 7.02
N ILE A 241 4.33 17.19 7.83
CA ILE A 241 5.30 18.29 7.71
C ILE A 241 6.61 17.72 7.15
N GLY A 242 7.18 18.43 6.17
CA GLY A 242 8.39 18.03 5.47
C GLY A 242 9.23 19.20 4.99
N HIS A 243 10.46 18.90 4.58
CA HIS A 243 11.28 19.83 3.79
C HIS A 243 11.73 19.19 2.47
N THR A 244 12.09 20.03 1.51
CA THR A 244 12.69 19.62 0.24
C THR A 244 13.57 20.73 -0.34
N THR A 245 14.68 20.39 -0.98
CA THR A 245 15.48 21.33 -1.78
C THR A 245 15.00 21.43 -3.24
N ARG A 246 14.05 20.56 -3.62
CA ARG A 246 13.35 20.55 -4.92
C ARG A 246 11.99 21.22 -4.77
N LEU A 247 11.27 21.42 -5.88
CA LEU A 247 9.93 21.98 -5.84
C LEU A 247 8.99 21.13 -4.97
N VAL A 248 8.16 21.80 -4.16
CA VAL A 248 7.16 21.14 -3.29
C VAL A 248 6.23 20.24 -4.09
N ARG A 249 5.84 20.66 -5.29
CA ARG A 249 5.00 19.87 -6.20
C ARG A 249 5.62 18.51 -6.54
N ASP A 250 6.91 18.46 -6.84
CA ASP A 250 7.57 17.21 -7.23
C ASP A 250 7.61 16.26 -6.04
N ARG A 251 7.78 16.82 -4.83
CA ARG A 251 7.74 16.04 -3.61
C ARG A 251 6.34 15.52 -3.30
N HIS A 252 5.29 16.31 -3.55
CA HIS A 252 3.90 15.90 -3.43
C HIS A 252 3.52 14.83 -4.45
N ASP A 253 3.97 14.96 -5.70
CA ASP A 253 3.78 13.98 -6.78
C ASP A 253 4.45 12.65 -6.41
N GLU A 254 5.66 12.69 -5.84
CA GLU A 254 6.33 11.50 -5.30
C GLU A 254 5.52 10.83 -4.19
N TRP A 255 5.08 11.58 -3.18
CA TRP A 255 4.27 11.00 -2.09
C TRP A 255 2.96 10.41 -2.62
N SER A 256 2.30 11.09 -3.55
CA SER A 256 1.07 10.62 -4.19
C SER A 256 1.29 9.32 -4.95
N PHE A 257 2.40 9.24 -5.70
CA PHE A 257 2.80 8.04 -6.42
C PHE A 257 3.16 6.89 -5.47
N GLU A 258 3.97 7.15 -4.43
CA GLU A 258 4.47 6.13 -3.52
C GLU A 258 3.39 5.52 -2.64
N CYS A 259 2.54 6.36 -2.04
CA CYS A 259 1.54 5.94 -1.06
C CYS A 259 0.16 5.69 -1.67
N ASN A 260 -0.02 5.98 -2.96
CA ASN A 260 -1.32 6.03 -3.63
C ASN A 260 -2.33 6.96 -2.98
N ARG A 261 -1.90 8.08 -2.39
CA ARG A 261 -2.82 9.02 -1.72
C ARG A 261 -2.67 10.38 -2.33
N GLN A 262 -3.77 10.99 -2.77
CA GLN A 262 -3.71 12.34 -3.32
C GLN A 262 -3.31 13.32 -2.21
N THR A 263 -2.13 13.92 -2.35
CA THR A 263 -1.69 14.97 -1.44
C THR A 263 -2.47 16.25 -1.70
N LYS A 264 -2.96 16.88 -0.63
CA LYS A 264 -3.57 18.21 -0.63
C LYS A 264 -2.63 19.18 0.09
N SER A 265 -2.02 20.09 -0.68
CA SER A 265 -1.12 21.11 -0.14
C SER A 265 -1.84 21.99 0.88
N LEU A 266 -1.25 22.16 2.06
CA LEU A 266 -1.71 23.05 3.12
C LEU A 266 -0.74 24.21 3.32
N TYR A 267 0.57 23.93 3.22
CA TYR A 267 1.63 24.93 3.27
C TYR A 267 2.72 24.59 2.23
N PRO A 268 3.23 25.57 1.47
CA PRO A 268 2.66 26.89 1.27
C PRO A 268 1.20 26.78 0.83
N PRO A 269 0.32 27.74 1.18
CA PRO A 269 -1.03 27.74 0.65
C PRO A 269 -0.92 27.72 -0.88
N PRO A 270 -1.72 26.91 -1.58
CA PRO A 270 -1.74 26.97 -3.03
C PRO A 270 -2.01 28.44 -3.38
N ALA A 271 -1.05 29.08 -4.08
CA ALA A 271 -1.17 30.47 -4.48
C ALA A 271 -2.58 30.65 -5.00
N ALA A 272 -3.36 31.54 -4.37
CA ALA A 272 -4.79 31.66 -4.59
C ALA A 272 -5.02 31.59 -6.10
N ALA A 273 -5.53 30.45 -6.55
CA ALA A 273 -5.79 30.23 -7.96
C ALA A 273 -6.89 31.22 -8.27
N ASN A 274 -6.53 32.38 -8.83
CA ASN A 274 -7.48 33.25 -9.45
C ASN A 274 -8.24 32.38 -10.43
N VAL A 275 -9.48 32.12 -10.05
CA VAL A 275 -10.42 31.25 -10.70
C VAL A 275 -10.65 31.80 -12.09
N SER A 276 -10.22 31.06 -13.10
CA SER A 276 -11.05 30.81 -14.29
C SER A 276 -10.44 29.68 -15.10
N ASN A 277 -11.19 28.58 -15.16
CA ASN A 277 -11.07 27.48 -16.10
C ASN A 277 -9.81 26.63 -16.00
N GLY A 278 -9.89 25.55 -15.19
CA GLY A 278 -9.74 24.16 -15.65
C GLY A 278 -8.49 23.73 -16.42
N VAL A 279 -7.49 24.58 -16.58
CA VAL A 279 -6.24 24.25 -17.24
C VAL A 279 -5.18 24.18 -16.15
N ALA A 280 -4.90 22.96 -15.72
CA ALA A 280 -3.70 22.67 -14.94
C ALA A 280 -2.52 23.41 -15.56
N ALA A 281 -1.70 24.09 -14.75
CA ALA A 281 -0.52 24.82 -15.20
C ALA A 281 0.45 23.89 -15.97
N THR A 282 0.21 23.78 -17.28
CA THR A 282 0.92 22.89 -18.21
C THR A 282 2.18 23.55 -18.74
N THR A 283 2.32 24.87 -18.62
CA THR A 283 3.52 25.59 -19.04
C THR A 283 4.56 25.68 -17.91
N PRO A 284 5.86 25.44 -18.19
CA PRO A 284 6.95 25.58 -17.23
C PRO A 284 7.00 26.96 -16.53
N ALA A 285 6.58 28.02 -17.23
CA ALA A 285 6.54 29.38 -16.70
C ALA A 285 5.52 29.55 -15.56
N ALA A 286 4.29 29.02 -15.70
CA ALA A 286 3.28 29.08 -14.65
C ALA A 286 3.69 28.24 -13.41
N ARG A 287 4.50 27.19 -13.61
CA ARG A 287 5.06 26.37 -12.53
C ARG A 287 6.11 27.11 -11.70
N LEU A 288 6.93 27.94 -12.34
CA LEU A 288 7.93 28.77 -11.67
C LEU A 288 7.29 29.88 -10.82
N VAL A 289 6.20 30.47 -11.29
CA VAL A 289 5.50 31.56 -10.57
C VAL A 289 4.81 31.04 -9.30
N ALA A 290 4.19 29.86 -9.33
CA ALA A 290 3.62 29.23 -8.14
C ALA A 290 4.69 28.75 -7.13
N ALA A 291 5.88 28.38 -7.62
CA ALA A 291 7.02 28.07 -6.76
C ALA A 291 7.64 29.32 -6.13
N ALA A 292 7.59 30.47 -6.81
CA ALA A 292 8.08 31.74 -6.30
C ALA A 292 7.22 32.31 -5.16
N THR A 293 5.95 31.90 -5.04
CA THR A 293 5.06 32.34 -3.95
C THR A 293 5.41 31.69 -2.61
N ALA A 294 6.12 30.57 -2.63
CA ALA A 294 6.73 29.96 -1.46
C ALA A 294 8.19 30.38 -1.42
N GLY A 295 8.53 31.39 -0.61
CA GLY A 295 9.93 31.82 -0.49
C GLY A 295 10.83 30.65 -0.09
N LEU A 296 12.04 30.60 -0.66
CA LEU A 296 13.08 29.70 -0.17
C LEU A 296 13.34 30.03 1.30
N VAL A 297 13.29 29.00 2.13
CA VAL A 297 13.54 29.06 3.57
C VAL A 297 15.01 28.71 3.80
N PRO A 298 15.82 29.65 4.33
CA PRO A 298 17.17 29.33 4.77
C PRO A 298 17.15 28.25 5.83
N HIS A 299 18.06 27.29 5.71
CA HIS A 299 18.15 26.17 6.64
C HIS A 299 16.84 25.37 6.76
N ALA A 300 16.14 25.13 5.65
CA ALA A 300 14.79 24.52 5.65
C ALA A 300 14.70 23.22 6.48
N ARG A 301 15.73 22.38 6.43
CA ARG A 301 15.81 21.15 7.25
C ARG A 301 15.83 21.43 8.75
N ARG A 302 16.52 22.49 9.18
CA ARG A 302 16.57 22.91 10.59
C ARG A 302 15.20 23.44 11.03
N ILE A 303 14.54 24.22 10.18
CA ILE A 303 13.20 24.73 10.44
C ILE A 303 12.18 23.59 10.57
N GLU A 304 12.18 22.62 9.64
CA GLU A 304 11.31 21.44 9.73
C GLU A 304 11.55 20.68 11.05
N ALA A 305 12.81 20.50 11.46
CA ALA A 305 13.13 19.83 12.71
C ALA A 305 12.64 20.60 13.95
N LEU A 306 12.55 21.93 13.90
CA LEU A 306 11.96 22.74 14.97
C LEU A 306 10.45 22.55 15.03
N CYS A 307 9.75 22.56 13.88
CA CYS A 307 8.31 22.26 13.82
C CYS A 307 8.01 20.87 14.41
N HIS A 308 8.82 19.87 14.03
CA HIS A 308 8.71 18.51 14.58
C HIS A 308 8.98 18.43 16.08
N ALA A 309 9.85 19.28 16.64
CA ALA A 309 10.11 19.32 18.07
C ALA A 309 8.96 20.00 18.84
N GLU A 310 8.36 21.05 18.28
CA GLU A 310 7.22 21.76 18.87
C GLU A 310 5.94 20.91 18.84
N LEU A 311 5.74 20.17 17.75
CA LEU A 311 4.57 19.31 17.54
C LEU A 311 4.80 17.86 17.97
N ASP A 312 5.87 17.57 18.72
CA ASP A 312 6.24 16.18 19.07
C ASP A 312 5.09 15.42 19.76
N HIS A 313 4.33 16.10 20.63
CA HIS A 313 3.16 15.57 21.34
C HIS A 313 1.96 15.22 20.42
N ARG A 314 1.93 15.72 19.18
CA ARG A 314 0.90 15.40 18.18
C ARG A 314 1.34 14.35 17.17
N ARG A 315 2.61 13.92 17.23
CA ARG A 315 3.19 13.02 16.24
C ARG A 315 2.51 11.65 16.29
N ILE A 316 2.18 11.13 15.12
CA ILE A 316 1.66 9.77 14.96
C ILE A 316 2.60 8.94 14.09
N LYS A 317 2.53 7.62 14.26
CA LYS A 317 3.21 6.65 13.40
C LYS A 317 2.17 5.81 12.70
N ILE A 318 2.26 5.80 11.38
CA ILE A 318 1.33 5.08 10.50
C ILE A 318 2.08 4.02 9.71
N TYR A 319 1.41 2.90 9.48
CA TYR A 319 1.87 1.91 8.53
C TYR A 319 1.14 2.10 7.20
N CYS A 320 1.87 2.29 6.11
CA CYS A 320 1.28 2.41 4.79
C CYS A 320 1.35 1.08 4.06
N GLY A 321 0.19 0.47 3.78
CA GLY A 321 0.10 -0.76 2.99
C GLY A 321 0.61 -0.60 1.54
N ALA A 322 0.51 0.60 0.97
CA ALA A 322 0.87 0.88 -0.42
C ALA A 322 2.39 1.00 -0.64
N CYS A 323 3.14 1.65 0.27
CA CYS A 323 4.60 1.84 0.12
C CYS A 323 5.45 0.98 1.08
N PRO A 324 4.86 -0.01 1.74
CA PRO A 324 5.29 -0.70 2.98
C PRO A 324 6.25 0.02 3.95
N LYS A 325 6.21 1.35 4.02
CA LYS A 325 7.03 2.15 4.93
C LYS A 325 6.23 2.53 6.17
N GLN A 326 6.96 2.77 7.25
CA GLN A 326 6.43 3.51 8.38
C GLN A 326 6.57 5.00 8.08
N HIS A 327 5.46 5.74 8.16
CA HIS A 327 5.51 7.19 8.12
C HIS A 327 5.38 7.76 9.52
N ILE A 328 5.91 8.95 9.66
CA ILE A 328 5.78 9.80 10.82
C ILE A 328 5.06 11.03 10.31
N GLU A 329 3.88 11.27 10.85
CA GLU A 329 3.05 12.44 10.55
C GLU A 329 3.03 13.34 11.79
#